data_AF-A0A951XDL3-F1
#
_entry.id   AF-A0A951XDL3-F1
#
_cell.length_a   1.000
_cell.length_b   1.000
_cell.length_c   1.000
_cell.angle_alpha   90.00
_cell.angle_beta   90.00
_cell.angle_gamma   90.00
#
_symmetry.space_group_name_H-M   'P 1'
#
loop_
_entity.id
_entity.type
_entity.pdbx_description
1 polymer ?
#
loop_
_entity_poly.entity_id
_entity_poly.type
_entity_poly.pdbx_seq_one_letter_code
_entity_poly.pdbx_strand_id
1 'polypeptide(L)' 'MKARSRALQTFVVQLTGSGSYLPTEIAVKGGHYSAIPQSNEVGPEGGQVLVERTLQMIDGLW' A
#
# COMPACT_ATOMS: atom_id res chain seq x y z
N MET A 1 -10.26 1.79 -11.89
CA MET A 1 -9.74 1.15 -10.67
C MET A 1 -10.73 0.07 -10.26
N LYS A 2 -10.29 -1.15 -9.95
CA LYS A 2 -11.13 -2.14 -9.25
C LYS A 2 -10.71 -2.10 -7.78
N ALA A 3 -11.55 -1.54 -6.92
CA ALA A 3 -11.28 -1.42 -5.49
C ALA A 3 -12.06 -2.48 -4.71
N ARG A 4 -11.58 -2.81 -3.51
CA ARG A 4 -12.18 -3.82 -2.62
C ARG A 4 -12.86 -3.24 -1.39
N SER A 5 -12.74 -1.93 -1.17
CA SER A 5 -13.38 -1.24 -0.05
C SER A 5 -14.90 -1.24 -0.19
N ARG A 6 -15.62 -1.52 0.90
CA ARG A 6 -17.09 -1.44 0.98
C ARG A 6 -17.60 0.00 1.10
N ALA A 7 -16.74 0.94 1.49
CA ALA A 7 -17.10 2.35 1.57
C ALA A 7 -17.44 2.91 0.18
N LEU A 8 -18.45 3.79 0.10
CA LEU A 8 -18.82 4.46 -1.15
C LEU A 8 -17.63 5.25 -1.74
N GLN A 9 -16.81 5.85 -0.88
CA GLN A 9 -15.59 6.54 -1.25
C GLN A 9 -14.47 6.17 -0.27
N THR A 10 -13.26 6.01 -0.78
CA THR A 10 -12.06 5.75 0.02
C THR A 10 -10.95 6.65 -0.48
N PHE A 11 -10.33 7.40 0.44
CA PHE A 11 -9.24 8.31 0.14
C PHE A 11 -7.96 7.78 0.76
N VAL A 12 -6.86 7.82 0.00
CA VAL A 12 -5.53 7.52 0.52
C VAL A 12 -4.90 8.83 0.94
N VAL A 13 -4.56 8.95 2.22
CA VAL A 13 -3.84 10.10 2.77
C VAL A 13 -2.44 9.63 3.17
N GLN A 14 -1.41 10.26 2.62
CA GLN A 14 -0.01 9.88 2.82
C GLN A 14 0.70 10.86 3.76
N LEU A 15 1.89 10.49 4.24
CA LEU A 15 2.72 11.30 5.17
C LEU A 15 2.03 11.60 6.51
N THR A 16 1.17 10.70 6.96
CA THR A 16 0.42 10.81 8.23
C THR A 16 1.06 10.04 9.39
N GLY A 17 2.33 9.63 9.24
CA GLY A 17 3.08 8.86 10.23
C GLY A 17 4.47 8.51 9.72
N SER A 18 5.18 7.67 10.46
CA SER A 18 6.46 7.10 10.03
C SER A 18 6.25 6.04 8.95
N GLY A 19 7.13 6.01 7.96
CA GLY A 19 7.15 4.99 6.92
C GLY A 19 7.96 5.46 5.72
N SER A 20 8.22 4.55 4.80
CA SER A 20 8.90 4.84 3.53
C SER A 20 7.99 4.55 2.33
N TYR A 21 8.57 4.45 1.14
CA TYR A 21 7.90 3.99 -0.06
C TYR A 21 7.34 2.57 0.12
N LEU A 22 6.30 2.28 -0.66
CA LEU A 22 5.67 0.98 -0.76
C LEU A 22 5.68 0.56 -2.23
N PRO A 23 6.62 -0.30 -2.65
CA PRO A 23 6.88 -0.50 -4.05
C PRO A 23 5.90 -1.51 -4.64
N THR A 24 5.50 -1.32 -5.90
CA THR A 24 4.75 -2.34 -6.64
C THR A 24 5.71 -3.29 -7.33
N GLU A 25 5.27 -4.51 -7.63
CA GLU A 25 6.09 -5.50 -8.33
C GLU A 25 6.60 -4.97 -9.69
N ILE A 26 5.77 -4.19 -10.39
CA ILE A 26 6.14 -3.57 -11.67
C ILE A 26 7.23 -2.50 -11.47
N ALA A 27 7.13 -1.67 -10.42
CA ALA A 27 8.14 -0.65 -10.13
C ALA A 27 9.49 -1.25 -9.73
N VAL A 28 9.47 -2.38 -8.98
CA VAL A 28 10.69 -3.14 -8.64
C VAL A 28 11.34 -3.68 -9.91
N LYS A 29 10.57 -4.32 -10.80
CA LYS A 29 11.07 -4.82 -12.10
C LYS A 29 11.61 -3.70 -12.99
N GLY A 30 11.03 -2.51 -12.90
CA GLY A 30 11.45 -1.31 -13.63
C GLY A 30 12.67 -0.59 -13.04
N GLY A 31 13.16 -0.99 -11.86
CA GLY A 31 14.32 -0.35 -11.22
C GLY A 31 14.07 1.10 -10.79
N HIS A 32 12.83 1.48 -10.50
CA HIS A 32 12.50 2.85 -10.09
C HIS A 32 13.19 3.18 -8.75
N TYR A 33 13.59 4.44 -8.57
CA TYR A 33 14.23 4.90 -7.31
C TYR A 33 13.37 4.60 -6.07
N SER A 34 12.05 4.73 -6.18
CA SER A 34 11.10 4.40 -5.10
C SER A 34 10.93 2.90 -4.87
N ALA A 35 11.65 2.04 -5.60
CA ALA A 35 11.50 0.59 -5.57
C ALA A 35 12.82 -0.18 -5.36
N ILE A 36 13.91 0.53 -5.03
CA ILE A 36 15.18 -0.10 -4.66
C ILE A 36 15.20 -0.45 -3.15
N PRO A 37 15.95 -1.47 -2.73
CA PRO A 37 16.03 -1.88 -1.32
C PRO A 37 16.49 -0.78 -0.36
N GLN A 38 17.32 0.15 -0.82
CA GLN A 38 17.81 1.28 0.00
C GLN A 38 16.71 2.29 0.35
N SER A 39 15.65 2.35 -0.47
CA SER A 39 14.54 3.28 -0.32
C SER A 39 13.33 2.66 0.38
N ASN A 40 13.32 1.35 0.64
CA ASN A 40 12.14 0.61 1.09
C ASN A 40 12.49 -0.35 2.23
N GLU A 41 11.66 -0.38 3.26
CA GLU A 41 11.80 -1.35 4.35
C GLU A 41 11.19 -2.72 3.99
N VAL A 42 10.25 -2.74 3.05
CA VAL A 42 9.49 -3.93 2.62
C VAL A 42 9.32 -3.96 1.10
N GLY A 43 9.17 -5.16 0.55
CA GLY A 43 8.83 -5.35 -0.86
C GLY A 43 7.32 -5.21 -1.14
N PRO A 44 6.89 -5.54 -2.38
CA PRO A 44 5.48 -5.48 -2.78
C PRO A 44 4.52 -6.28 -1.89
N GLU A 45 5.00 -7.37 -1.28
CA GLU A 45 4.29 -8.18 -0.31
C GLU A 45 3.86 -7.40 0.94
N GLY A 46 4.70 -6.47 1.42
CA GLY A 46 4.34 -5.57 2.52
C GLY A 46 3.16 -4.68 2.16
N GLY A 47 3.08 -4.26 0.89
CA GLY A 47 1.94 -3.50 0.39
C GLY A 47 0.66 -4.31 0.34
N GLN A 48 0.75 -5.60 -0.02
CA GLN A 48 -0.40 -6.48 0.05
C GLN A 48 -0.90 -6.64 1.49
N VAL A 49 0.01 -6.84 2.45
CA VAL A 49 -0.35 -6.93 3.88
C VAL A 49 -1.05 -5.65 4.35
N LEU A 50 -0.53 -4.47 4.00
CA LEU A 50 -1.16 -3.19 4.35
C LEU A 50 -2.60 -3.11 3.81
N VAL A 51 -2.81 -3.50 2.55
CA VAL A 51 -4.14 -3.47 1.93
C VAL A 51 -5.09 -4.46 2.64
N GLU A 52 -4.69 -5.71 2.88
CA GLU A 52 -5.56 -6.69 3.53
C GLU A 52 -5.97 -6.27 4.94
N ARG A 53 -5.03 -5.77 5.74
CA ARG A 53 -5.31 -5.27 7.09
C ARG A 53 -6.25 -4.06 7.06
N THR A 54 -6.07 -3.17 6.08
CA THR A 54 -6.93 -2.00 5.92
C THR A 54 -8.35 -2.40 5.53
N LEU A 55 -8.52 -3.37 4.62
CA LEU A 55 -9.82 -3.90 4.25
C LEU A 55 -10.53 -4.55 5.44
N GLN A 56 -9.82 -5.36 6.24
CA GLN A 56 -10.37 -5.95 7.48
C GLN A 56 -10.89 -4.88 8.45
N MET A 57 -10.13 -3.78 8.63
CA MET A 57 -10.55 -2.68 9.50
C MET A 57 -11.77 -1.95 8.95
N ILE A 58 -11.81 -1.68 7.64
CA ILE A 58 -12.97 -1.07 6.99
C ILE A 58 -14.19 -1.98 7.14
N ASP A 59 -14.06 -3.28 6.82
CA ASP A 59 -15.17 -4.23 6.87
C ASP A 59 -15.79 -4.34 8.27
N GLY A 60 -15.02 -4.14 9.33
CA GLY A 60 -15.50 -4.11 10.72
C GLY A 60 -16.31 -2.88 11.13
N LEU A 61 -16.47 -1.88 10.25
CA LEU A 61 -17.34 -0.72 10.48
C LEU A 61 -18.80 -0.95 10.03
N TRP A 62 -19.12 -2.15 9.54
CA TRP A 62 -20.44 -2.58 9.09
C TRP A 62 -20.89 -3.81 9.87
#